data_AF-A0A9E3WTB2-F1
#
_entry.id   AF-A0A9E3WTB2-F1
#
_cell.length_a   1.000
_cell.length_b   1.000
_cell.length_c   1.000
_cell.angle_alpha   90.00
_cell.angle_beta   90.00
_cell.angle_gamma   90.00
#
_symmetry.space_group_name_H-M   'P 1'
#
loop_
_entity.id
_entity.type
_entity.pdbx_description
1 polymer ?
#
loop_
_entity_poly.entity_id
_entity_poly.type
_entity_poly.pdbx_seq_one_letter_code
_entity_poly.pdbx_strand_id
1 'polypeptide(L)'
;MICVSIGRGRHKHMIAEHRHLCEQGAQLVELRVDYINGAVNLKRLLADRPCPVVITCRREEDGGKWTGSETDRQMLLRSAIAEGVDYIDIEEDIAAGIPRFGKTKRIISYHDFNSTPDDLEQLHARMAKLDADVVKIACMGHNTRDNLRMLSLMRNSKSPTVGICMGEIGAPSRILAAKFGAPFSYATFHHERSLAPGQLSFQEMNSIYNYDAINADTEVFGVIADPIGHSLSPMIHNAAFRHFGMNKVYVPFRVPREVLETFLAGCGDMGVKGLSVTIPHKESVIRLLNKIDGAVRAVGAANTVVFEDGQSL
;
A
#
# COMPACT_ATOMS: atom_id res chain seq x y z
N MET A 1 10.98 -2.72 -2.04
CA MET A 1 10.68 -2.43 -3.46
C MET A 1 9.36 -1.69 -3.57
N ILE A 2 9.32 -0.66 -4.42
CA ILE A 2 8.09 0.07 -4.74
C ILE A 2 7.69 -0.27 -6.18
N CYS A 3 6.45 -0.71 -6.37
CA CYS A 3 5.81 -0.89 -7.68
C CYS A 3 5.10 0.42 -8.06
N VAL A 4 5.57 1.09 -9.12
CA VAL A 4 4.98 2.37 -9.54
C VAL A 4 3.99 2.14 -10.67
N SER A 5 2.73 2.47 -10.46
CA SER A 5 1.68 2.31 -11.46
C SER A 5 1.63 3.50 -12.42
N ILE A 6 1.61 3.21 -13.73
CA ILE A 6 1.47 4.20 -14.79
C ILE A 6 0.31 3.88 -15.73
N GLY A 7 -0.56 4.88 -15.95
CA GLY A 7 -1.70 4.82 -16.87
C GLY A 7 -1.62 5.95 -17.91
N ARG A 8 -1.39 5.60 -19.19
CA ARG A 8 -1.25 6.58 -20.29
C ARG A 8 -2.02 6.14 -21.53
N GLY A 9 -2.71 7.10 -22.14
CA GLY A 9 -3.47 6.92 -23.39
C GLY A 9 -2.68 6.51 -24.63
N ARG A 10 -1.34 6.59 -24.61
CA ARG A 10 -0.48 6.29 -25.77
C ARG A 10 0.77 5.55 -25.32
N HIS A 11 1.16 4.49 -26.05
CA HIS A 11 2.37 3.70 -25.79
C HIS A 11 3.62 4.56 -25.59
N LYS A 12 3.81 5.57 -26.46
CA LYS A 12 5.00 6.44 -26.39
C LYS A 12 5.14 7.17 -25.05
N HIS A 13 4.03 7.60 -24.45
CA HIS A 13 4.07 8.28 -23.15
C HIS A 13 4.28 7.29 -22.01
N MET A 14 3.66 6.11 -22.10
CA MET A 14 3.88 5.02 -21.14
C MET A 14 5.35 4.59 -21.09
N ILE A 15 5.98 4.41 -22.27
CA ILE A 15 7.40 4.03 -22.38
C ILE A 15 8.33 5.14 -21.84
N ALA A 16 8.05 6.40 -22.20
CA ALA A 16 8.85 7.52 -21.71
C ALA A 16 8.79 7.65 -20.18
N GLU A 17 7.59 7.50 -19.60
CA GLU A 17 7.39 7.57 -18.14
C GLU A 17 8.02 6.39 -17.41
N HIS A 18 7.94 5.19 -17.98
CA HIS A 18 8.64 4.02 -17.45
C HIS A 18 10.16 4.25 -17.39
N ARG A 19 10.78 4.73 -18.47
CA ARG A 19 12.22 5.05 -18.49
C ARG A 19 12.58 6.08 -17.44
N HIS A 20 11.82 7.17 -17.38
CA HIS A 20 12.03 8.21 -16.39
C HIS A 20 11.94 7.67 -14.96
N LEU A 21 10.98 6.79 -14.67
CA LEU A 21 10.87 6.17 -13.34
C LEU A 21 12.08 5.32 -12.98
N CYS A 22 12.57 4.44 -13.86
CA CYS A 22 13.73 3.63 -13.53
C CYS A 22 15.02 4.51 -13.45
N GLU A 23 15.12 5.61 -14.19
CA GLU A 23 16.18 6.64 -14.01
C GLU A 23 16.15 7.29 -12.62
N GLN A 24 14.95 7.42 -12.02
CA GLN A 24 14.75 7.88 -10.64
C GLN A 24 14.89 6.75 -9.60
N GLY A 25 15.28 5.54 -10.02
CA GLY A 25 15.53 4.41 -9.14
C GLY A 25 14.34 3.48 -8.90
N ALA A 26 13.23 3.62 -9.63
CA ALA A 26 12.14 2.65 -9.57
C ALA A 26 12.64 1.26 -10.05
N GLN A 27 12.30 0.21 -9.30
CA GLN A 27 12.76 -1.16 -9.58
C GLN A 27 11.66 -2.06 -10.15
N LEU A 28 10.41 -1.61 -10.11
CA LEU A 28 9.24 -2.33 -10.60
C LEU A 28 8.18 -1.31 -11.05
N VAL A 29 7.63 -1.51 -12.25
CA VAL A 29 6.60 -0.63 -12.81
C VAL A 29 5.38 -1.43 -13.23
N GLU A 30 4.19 -0.98 -12.84
CA GLU A 30 2.93 -1.50 -13.36
C GLU A 30 2.46 -0.67 -14.55
N LEU A 31 2.34 -1.30 -15.71
CA LEU A 31 1.74 -0.72 -16.90
C LEU A 31 0.24 -1.03 -16.92
N ARG A 32 -0.57 -0.01 -16.65
CA ARG A 32 -2.04 -0.08 -16.75
C ARG A 32 -2.47 0.06 -18.20
N VAL A 33 -2.48 -1.06 -18.92
CA VAL A 33 -2.79 -1.08 -20.35
C VAL A 33 -4.26 -0.79 -20.64
N ASP A 34 -5.13 -0.92 -19.63
CA ASP A 34 -6.52 -0.46 -19.68
C ASP A 34 -6.67 1.06 -19.92
N TYR A 35 -5.59 1.84 -19.75
CA TYR A 35 -5.58 3.28 -20.04
C TYR A 35 -5.21 3.63 -21.47
N ILE A 36 -4.73 2.68 -22.28
CA ILE A 36 -4.28 2.94 -23.65
C ILE A 36 -5.49 3.15 -24.57
N ASN A 37 -5.46 4.22 -25.35
CA ASN A 37 -6.49 4.49 -26.33
C ASN A 37 -6.24 3.62 -27.57
N GLY A 38 -7.16 2.68 -27.87
CA GLY A 38 -7.08 1.80 -29.02
C GLY A 38 -6.27 0.52 -28.77
N ALA A 39 -5.76 -0.09 -29.83
CA ALA A 39 -5.12 -1.40 -29.75
C ALA A 39 -3.81 -1.38 -28.93
N VAL A 40 -3.69 -2.31 -27.96
CA VAL A 40 -2.50 -2.46 -27.13
C VAL A 40 -1.42 -3.25 -27.86
N ASN A 41 -0.33 -2.58 -28.25
CA ASN A 41 0.89 -3.24 -28.74
C ASN A 41 1.82 -3.61 -27.58
N LEU A 42 1.71 -4.85 -27.08
CA LEU A 42 2.51 -5.38 -25.97
C LEU A 42 3.99 -5.49 -26.30
N LYS A 43 4.33 -6.03 -27.49
CA LYS A 43 5.72 -6.17 -27.95
C LYS A 43 6.48 -4.85 -27.85
N ARG A 44 5.83 -3.74 -28.25
CA ARG A 44 6.40 -2.39 -28.16
C ARG A 44 6.62 -1.94 -26.71
N LEU A 45 5.73 -2.29 -25.78
CA LEU A 45 5.87 -1.92 -24.36
C LEU A 45 6.96 -2.72 -23.65
N LEU A 46 7.16 -3.97 -24.08
CA LEU A 46 7.99 -4.95 -23.38
C LEU A 46 9.42 -5.11 -23.94
N ALA A 47 9.67 -4.77 -25.22
CA ALA A 47 10.94 -5.04 -25.90
C ALA A 47 12.18 -4.45 -25.19
N ASP A 48 12.15 -3.16 -24.86
CA ASP A 48 13.29 -2.42 -24.29
C ASP A 48 12.97 -1.89 -22.88
N ARG A 49 12.30 -2.72 -22.07
CA ARG A 49 11.87 -2.31 -20.73
C ARG A 49 13.07 -2.17 -19.78
N PRO A 50 13.27 -1.00 -19.13
CA PRO A 50 14.45 -0.73 -18.31
C PRO A 50 14.44 -1.41 -16.94
N CYS A 51 13.27 -1.76 -16.40
CA CYS A 51 13.13 -2.55 -15.20
C CYS A 51 11.95 -3.54 -15.32
N PRO A 52 11.83 -4.55 -14.43
CA PRO A 52 10.73 -5.52 -14.46
C PRO A 52 9.35 -4.85 -14.48
N VAL A 53 8.41 -5.49 -15.19
CA VAL A 53 7.07 -4.94 -15.43
C VAL A 53 5.96 -5.84 -14.90
N VAL A 54 4.95 -5.20 -14.30
CA VAL A 54 3.61 -5.77 -14.14
C VAL A 54 2.72 -5.29 -15.29
N ILE A 55 2.12 -6.18 -16.06
CA ILE A 55 1.01 -5.82 -16.96
C ILE A 55 -0.30 -6.01 -16.21
N THR A 56 -1.14 -4.97 -16.25
CA THR A 56 -2.49 -4.99 -15.66
C THR A 56 -3.49 -4.43 -16.68
N CYS A 57 -4.56 -5.17 -16.95
CA CYS A 57 -5.70 -4.71 -17.75
C CYS A 57 -6.98 -4.81 -16.93
N ARG A 58 -7.26 -3.77 -16.15
CA ARG A 58 -8.31 -3.75 -15.13
C ARG A 58 -9.69 -3.40 -15.69
N ARG A 59 -10.74 -4.13 -15.26
CA ARG A 59 -12.16 -3.83 -15.55
C ARG A 59 -12.61 -2.54 -14.86
N GLU A 60 -13.64 -1.87 -15.37
CA GLU A 60 -14.19 -0.66 -14.74
C GLU A 60 -14.71 -0.91 -13.31
N GLU A 61 -15.40 -2.04 -13.09
CA GLU A 61 -15.92 -2.43 -11.76
C GLU A 61 -14.81 -2.66 -10.72
N ASP A 62 -13.61 -3.01 -11.16
CA ASP A 62 -12.42 -3.16 -10.33
C ASP A 62 -11.52 -1.89 -10.31
N GLY A 63 -12.04 -0.74 -10.72
CA GLY A 63 -11.32 0.55 -10.72
C GLY A 63 -10.38 0.74 -11.92
N GLY A 64 -10.69 0.08 -13.03
CA GLY A 64 -10.01 0.19 -14.32
C GLY A 64 -10.70 1.07 -15.34
N LYS A 65 -10.21 0.99 -16.58
CA LYS A 65 -10.76 1.70 -17.74
C LYS A 65 -10.99 0.80 -18.94
N TRP A 66 -10.94 -0.52 -18.75
CA TRP A 66 -11.20 -1.46 -19.84
C TRP A 66 -12.68 -1.47 -20.19
N THR A 67 -13.01 -1.14 -21.44
CA THR A 67 -14.39 -1.11 -21.97
C THR A 67 -14.66 -2.16 -23.04
N GLY A 68 -13.67 -2.99 -23.39
CA GLY A 68 -13.82 -4.07 -24.37
C GLY A 68 -14.49 -5.33 -23.78
N SER A 69 -14.62 -6.38 -24.59
CA SER A 69 -15.18 -7.64 -24.10
C SER A 69 -14.23 -8.36 -23.13
N GLU A 70 -14.79 -9.19 -22.26
CA GLU A 70 -13.98 -10.02 -21.33
C GLU A 70 -13.11 -11.03 -22.08
N THR A 71 -13.61 -11.57 -23.19
CA THR A 71 -12.85 -12.46 -24.07
C THR A 71 -11.59 -11.76 -24.62
N ASP A 72 -11.74 -10.54 -25.14
CA ASP A 72 -10.62 -9.76 -25.66
C ASP A 72 -9.62 -9.40 -24.55
N ARG A 73 -10.12 -9.08 -23.35
CA ARG A 73 -9.30 -8.78 -22.18
C ARG A 73 -8.44 -9.98 -21.77
N GLN A 74 -9.04 -11.16 -21.66
CA GLN A 74 -8.29 -12.38 -21.33
C GLN A 74 -7.30 -12.77 -22.44
N MET A 75 -7.65 -12.55 -23.71
CA MET A 75 -6.70 -12.72 -24.82
C MET A 75 -5.50 -11.76 -24.69
N LEU A 76 -5.73 -10.50 -24.28
CA LEU A 76 -4.66 -9.54 -24.02
C LEU A 76 -3.74 -9.98 -22.87
N LEU A 77 -4.32 -10.45 -21.76
CA LEU A 77 -3.54 -10.97 -20.62
C LEU A 77 -2.71 -12.20 -21.03
N ARG A 78 -3.29 -13.15 -21.77
CA ARG A 78 -2.56 -14.31 -22.32
C ARG A 78 -1.45 -13.90 -23.28
N SER A 79 -1.70 -12.88 -24.10
CA SER A 79 -0.70 -12.33 -25.01
C SER A 79 0.47 -11.70 -24.25
N ALA A 80 0.21 -11.00 -23.14
CA ALA A 80 1.27 -10.44 -22.30
C ALA A 80 2.15 -11.52 -21.67
N ILE A 81 1.55 -12.64 -21.24
CA ILE A 81 2.27 -13.82 -20.76
C ILE A 81 3.13 -14.42 -21.89
N ALA A 82 2.57 -14.58 -23.10
CA ALA A 82 3.30 -15.13 -24.25
C ALA A 82 4.47 -14.25 -24.70
N GLU A 83 4.34 -12.92 -24.59
CA GLU A 83 5.40 -11.94 -24.83
C GLU A 83 6.44 -11.87 -23.68
N GLY A 84 6.27 -12.67 -22.62
CA GLY A 84 7.26 -12.84 -21.56
C GLY A 84 7.33 -11.66 -20.58
N VAL A 85 6.18 -11.10 -20.18
CA VAL A 85 6.11 -10.12 -19.08
C VAL A 85 6.61 -10.72 -17.76
N ASP A 86 7.23 -9.91 -16.90
CA ASP A 86 7.76 -10.37 -15.61
C ASP A 86 6.64 -10.76 -14.63
N TYR A 87 5.60 -9.92 -14.54
CA TYR A 87 4.40 -10.15 -13.74
C TYR A 87 3.14 -9.86 -14.56
N ILE A 88 2.11 -10.68 -14.36
CA ILE A 88 0.76 -10.43 -14.86
C ILE A 88 -0.19 -10.30 -13.68
N ASP A 89 -0.98 -9.24 -13.65
CA ASP A 89 -2.05 -9.06 -12.66
C ASP A 89 -3.37 -9.59 -13.23
N ILE A 90 -3.96 -10.56 -12.53
CA ILE A 90 -5.16 -11.29 -12.94
C ILE A 90 -6.16 -11.24 -11.79
N GLU A 91 -7.40 -10.84 -12.08
CA GLU A 91 -8.49 -10.88 -11.11
C GLU A 91 -8.82 -12.31 -10.69
N GLU A 92 -9.12 -12.52 -9.41
CA GLU A 92 -9.27 -13.85 -8.81
C GLU A 92 -10.36 -14.70 -9.49
N ASP A 93 -11.46 -14.08 -9.91
CA ASP A 93 -12.61 -14.75 -10.52
C ASP A 93 -12.30 -15.36 -11.89
N ILE A 94 -11.30 -14.85 -12.60
CA ILE A 94 -10.85 -15.37 -13.90
C ILE A 94 -9.54 -16.15 -13.85
N ALA A 95 -8.86 -16.16 -12.69
CA ALA A 95 -7.53 -16.71 -12.54
C ALA A 95 -7.43 -18.19 -12.97
N ALA A 96 -8.43 -19.00 -12.60
CA ALA A 96 -8.49 -20.43 -12.97
C ALA A 96 -8.59 -20.65 -14.50
N GLY A 97 -9.14 -19.68 -15.23
CA GLY A 97 -9.30 -19.76 -16.69
C GLY A 97 -8.03 -19.45 -17.47
N ILE A 98 -7.08 -18.69 -16.90
CA ILE A 98 -5.83 -18.30 -17.56
C ILE A 98 -4.73 -19.29 -17.16
N PRO A 99 -4.23 -20.15 -18.06
CA PRO A 99 -3.18 -21.11 -17.74
C PRO A 99 -1.83 -20.42 -17.53
N ARG A 100 -0.98 -21.02 -16.70
CA ARG A 100 0.42 -20.60 -16.55
C ARG A 100 1.21 -20.94 -17.81
N PHE A 101 2.07 -20.02 -18.22
CA PHE A 101 3.00 -20.22 -19.33
C PHE A 101 4.30 -19.46 -19.09
N GLY A 102 5.43 -20.07 -19.44
CA GLY A 102 6.75 -19.46 -19.29
C GLY A 102 7.12 -19.17 -17.83
N LYS A 103 7.87 -18.08 -17.63
CA LYS A 103 8.42 -17.67 -16.32
C LYS A 103 7.64 -16.50 -15.69
N THR A 104 6.57 -16.05 -16.32
CA THR A 104 5.75 -14.93 -15.86
C THR A 104 5.15 -15.27 -14.50
N LYS A 105 5.37 -14.38 -13.53
CA LYS A 105 4.77 -14.50 -12.19
C LYS A 105 3.34 -13.97 -12.19
N ARG A 106 2.47 -14.61 -11.42
CA ARG A 106 1.04 -14.28 -11.35
C ARG A 106 0.74 -13.53 -10.08
N ILE A 107 0.24 -12.30 -10.22
CA ILE A 107 -0.39 -11.55 -9.14
C ILE A 107 -1.89 -11.86 -9.24
N ILE A 108 -2.43 -12.57 -8.26
CA ILE A 108 -3.87 -12.82 -8.18
C ILE A 108 -4.47 -11.73 -7.31
N SER A 109 -5.35 -10.92 -7.91
CA SER A 109 -5.83 -9.70 -7.27
C SER A 109 -7.34 -9.69 -7.02
N TYR A 110 -7.71 -8.99 -5.95
CA TYR A 110 -9.08 -8.72 -5.55
C TYR A 110 -9.20 -7.26 -5.14
N HIS A 111 -10.29 -6.61 -5.55
CA HIS A 111 -10.57 -5.22 -5.24
C HIS A 111 -11.97 -5.07 -4.64
N ASP A 112 -12.09 -4.36 -3.53
CA ASP A 112 -13.38 -3.95 -2.96
C ASP A 112 -13.34 -2.44 -2.67
N PHE A 113 -14.13 -1.67 -3.42
CA PHE A 113 -14.21 -0.21 -3.26
C PHE A 113 -15.21 0.23 -2.18
N ASN A 114 -15.95 -0.71 -1.59
CA ASN A 114 -16.98 -0.44 -0.59
C ASN A 114 -16.49 -0.71 0.82
N SER A 115 -15.70 -1.76 1.06
CA SER A 115 -15.32 -2.14 2.41
C SER A 115 -14.01 -2.92 2.48
N THR A 116 -13.57 -3.23 3.70
CA THR A 116 -12.59 -4.27 3.99
C THR A 116 -13.33 -5.49 4.52
N PRO A 117 -13.43 -6.60 3.76
CA PRO A 117 -14.25 -7.76 4.12
C PRO A 117 -13.95 -8.30 5.51
N ASP A 118 -14.93 -8.88 6.20
CA ASP A 118 -14.71 -9.52 7.52
C ASP A 118 -13.95 -10.86 7.40
N ASP A 119 -14.07 -11.53 6.25
CA ASP A 119 -13.51 -12.86 5.96
C ASP A 119 -12.14 -12.82 5.24
N LEU A 120 -11.31 -11.80 5.53
CA LEU A 120 -10.02 -11.56 4.84
C LEU A 120 -9.13 -12.80 4.75
N GLU A 121 -9.00 -13.57 5.84
CA GLU A 121 -8.18 -14.77 5.87
C GLU A 121 -8.74 -15.89 4.99
N GLN A 122 -10.07 -16.03 4.92
CA GLN A 122 -10.72 -16.99 4.03
C GLN A 122 -10.59 -16.58 2.57
N LEU A 123 -10.80 -15.28 2.28
CA LEU A 123 -10.59 -14.71 0.95
C LEU A 123 -9.15 -14.95 0.47
N HIS A 124 -8.15 -14.61 1.30
CA HIS A 124 -6.74 -14.87 1.00
C HIS A 124 -6.47 -16.34 0.73
N ALA A 125 -6.97 -17.24 1.59
CA ALA A 125 -6.76 -18.68 1.44
C ALA A 125 -7.38 -19.23 0.15
N ARG A 126 -8.49 -18.66 -0.34
CA ARG A 126 -9.05 -19.00 -1.67
C ARG A 126 -8.11 -18.52 -2.78
N MET A 127 -7.71 -17.24 -2.74
CA MET A 127 -6.85 -16.65 -3.77
C MET A 127 -5.47 -17.34 -3.85
N ALA A 128 -4.89 -17.73 -2.72
CA ALA A 128 -3.61 -18.43 -2.67
C ALA A 128 -3.63 -19.80 -3.37
N LYS A 129 -4.81 -20.41 -3.55
CA LYS A 129 -4.99 -21.68 -4.27
C LYS A 129 -5.10 -21.51 -5.80
N LEU A 130 -5.19 -20.27 -6.29
CA LEU A 130 -5.36 -19.95 -7.71
C LEU A 130 -4.02 -19.80 -8.46
N ASP A 131 -3.04 -20.63 -8.09
CA ASP A 131 -1.70 -20.60 -8.68
C ASP A 131 -1.05 -19.20 -8.61
N ALA A 132 -1.13 -18.57 -7.45
CA ALA A 132 -0.60 -17.23 -7.19
C ALA A 132 0.88 -17.25 -6.81
N ASP A 133 1.71 -16.44 -7.48
CA ASP A 133 3.05 -16.10 -6.98
C ASP A 133 2.98 -14.97 -5.94
N VAL A 134 2.01 -14.08 -6.10
CA VAL A 134 1.69 -13.00 -5.15
C VAL A 134 0.17 -12.88 -5.04
N VAL A 135 -0.36 -12.82 -3.81
CA VAL A 135 -1.77 -12.47 -3.56
C VAL A 135 -1.87 -10.96 -3.34
N LYS A 136 -2.81 -10.28 -4.00
CA LYS A 136 -3.01 -8.84 -3.88
C LYS A 136 -4.45 -8.54 -3.46
N ILE A 137 -4.64 -7.94 -2.29
CA ILE A 137 -5.97 -7.55 -1.80
C ILE A 137 -5.98 -6.04 -1.59
N ALA A 138 -6.87 -5.34 -2.29
CA ALA A 138 -7.03 -3.90 -2.19
C ALA A 138 -8.47 -3.54 -1.85
N CYS A 139 -8.70 -3.07 -0.62
CA CYS A 139 -10.03 -2.87 -0.07
C CYS A 139 -10.21 -1.44 0.45
N MET A 140 -11.43 -0.92 0.52
CA MET A 140 -11.69 0.41 1.08
C MET A 140 -11.54 0.37 2.60
N GLY A 141 -10.64 1.21 3.14
CA GLY A 141 -10.49 1.39 4.58
C GLY A 141 -11.52 2.39 5.10
N HIS A 142 -12.22 2.02 6.17
CA HIS A 142 -13.17 2.89 6.87
C HIS A 142 -12.73 3.22 8.29
N ASN A 143 -11.90 2.37 8.89
CA ASN A 143 -11.42 2.55 10.24
C ASN A 143 -9.97 2.06 10.39
N THR A 144 -9.37 2.34 11.54
CA THR A 144 -7.99 1.96 11.84
C THR A 144 -7.77 0.46 11.97
N ARG A 145 -8.79 -0.31 12.37
CA ARG A 145 -8.76 -1.77 12.48
C ARG A 145 -8.60 -2.45 11.12
N ASP A 146 -9.09 -1.84 10.05
CA ASP A 146 -8.92 -2.39 8.69
C ASP A 146 -7.42 -2.51 8.34
N ASN A 147 -6.62 -1.48 8.65
CA ASN A 147 -5.17 -1.53 8.47
C ASN A 147 -4.54 -2.63 9.34
N LEU A 148 -4.95 -2.75 10.60
CA LEU A 148 -4.42 -3.79 11.51
C LEU A 148 -4.65 -5.19 10.96
N ARG A 149 -5.88 -5.47 10.51
CA ARG A 149 -6.25 -6.77 9.92
C ARG A 149 -5.47 -7.04 8.64
N MET A 150 -5.35 -6.05 7.76
CA MET A 150 -4.60 -6.17 6.51
C MET A 150 -3.09 -6.40 6.74
N LEU A 151 -2.48 -5.65 7.66
CA LEU A 151 -1.08 -5.80 8.05
C LEU A 151 -0.84 -7.17 8.71
N SER A 152 -1.72 -7.60 9.60
CA SER A 152 -1.66 -8.92 10.24
C SER A 152 -1.77 -10.06 9.21
N LEU A 153 -2.68 -9.94 8.25
CA LEU A 153 -2.80 -10.89 7.15
C LEU A 153 -1.48 -11.03 6.39
N MET A 154 -0.83 -9.92 6.02
CA MET A 154 0.47 -9.96 5.31
C MET A 154 1.54 -10.67 6.15
N ARG A 155 1.68 -10.32 7.44
CA ARG A 155 2.68 -10.93 8.33
C ARG A 155 2.49 -12.43 8.50
N ASN A 156 1.24 -12.89 8.59
CA ASN A 156 0.91 -14.29 8.88
C ASN A 156 0.75 -15.15 7.62
N SER A 157 0.77 -14.53 6.43
CA SER A 157 0.68 -15.23 5.16
C SER A 157 1.94 -16.04 4.87
N LYS A 158 1.76 -17.29 4.42
CA LYS A 158 2.88 -18.11 3.92
C LYS A 158 3.28 -17.77 2.48
N SER A 159 2.31 -17.27 1.70
CA SER A 159 2.53 -16.81 0.34
C SER A 159 2.84 -15.31 0.35
N PRO A 160 3.67 -14.80 -0.59
CA PRO A 160 3.88 -13.37 -0.74
C PRO A 160 2.53 -12.64 -0.92
N THR A 161 2.26 -11.64 -0.08
CA THR A 161 0.98 -10.93 -0.05
C THR A 161 1.20 -9.42 -0.09
N VAL A 162 0.44 -8.73 -0.93
CA VAL A 162 0.33 -7.27 -0.95
C VAL A 162 -1.08 -6.90 -0.50
N GLY A 163 -1.17 -6.35 0.71
CA GLY A 163 -2.42 -5.89 1.31
C GLY A 163 -2.52 -4.36 1.31
N ILE A 164 -3.65 -3.83 0.87
CA ILE A 164 -3.88 -2.40 0.74
C ILE A 164 -5.25 -2.04 1.31
N CYS A 165 -5.27 -1.12 2.26
CA CYS A 165 -6.44 -0.31 2.57
C CYS A 165 -6.38 0.96 1.72
N MET A 166 -7.44 1.23 0.96
CA MET A 166 -7.62 2.44 0.16
C MET A 166 -8.18 3.57 1.01
N GLY A 167 -8.05 4.80 0.50
CA GLY A 167 -8.45 6.02 1.19
C GLY A 167 -7.36 6.58 2.11
N GLU A 168 -7.57 7.80 2.62
CA GLU A 168 -6.59 8.48 3.49
C GLU A 168 -6.27 7.68 4.76
N ILE A 169 -7.28 7.01 5.33
CA ILE A 169 -7.11 6.16 6.52
C ILE A 169 -6.24 4.93 6.26
N GLY A 170 -6.13 4.51 5.00
CA GLY A 170 -5.38 3.32 4.58
C GLY A 170 -3.88 3.55 4.37
N ALA A 171 -3.38 4.79 4.50
CA ALA A 171 -1.97 5.11 4.30
C ALA A 171 -0.99 4.19 5.07
N PRO A 172 -1.24 3.81 6.35
CA PRO A 172 -0.36 2.90 7.08
C PRO A 172 -0.17 1.53 6.39
N SER A 173 -1.23 0.96 5.79
CA SER A 173 -1.13 -0.33 5.07
C SER A 173 -0.12 -0.27 3.91
N ARG A 174 0.02 0.89 3.25
CA ARG A 174 0.95 1.09 2.13
C ARG A 174 2.38 1.31 2.61
N ILE A 175 2.57 2.13 3.64
CA ILE A 175 3.89 2.53 4.16
C ILE A 175 4.54 1.37 4.91
N LEU A 176 3.77 0.65 5.73
CA LEU A 176 4.28 -0.42 6.58
C LEU A 176 4.33 -1.78 5.88
N ALA A 177 3.87 -1.88 4.62
CA ALA A 177 3.80 -3.15 3.89
C ALA A 177 5.11 -3.98 3.96
N ALA A 178 6.28 -3.37 3.77
CA ALA A 178 7.57 -4.07 3.82
C ALA A 178 7.88 -4.65 5.20
N LYS A 179 7.59 -3.90 6.28
CA LYS A 179 7.73 -4.38 7.66
C LYS A 179 6.89 -5.62 7.94
N PHE A 180 5.75 -5.74 7.25
CA PHE A 180 4.80 -6.86 7.41
C PHE A 180 4.96 -7.94 6.33
N GLY A 181 6.09 -7.97 5.64
CA GLY A 181 6.46 -9.07 4.75
C GLY A 181 5.94 -8.96 3.30
N ALA A 182 5.35 -7.83 2.92
CA ALA A 182 4.96 -7.62 1.53
C ALA A 182 6.19 -7.54 0.62
N PRO A 183 6.16 -8.19 -0.57
CA PRO A 183 7.30 -8.15 -1.50
C PRO A 183 7.52 -6.75 -2.12
N PHE A 184 6.45 -5.95 -2.20
CA PHE A 184 6.46 -4.57 -2.66
C PHE A 184 5.18 -3.85 -2.20
N SER A 185 5.19 -2.52 -2.26
CA SER A 185 4.01 -1.67 -2.12
C SER A 185 3.74 -0.90 -3.41
N TYR A 186 2.49 -0.47 -3.61
CA TYR A 186 2.09 0.28 -4.79
C TYR A 186 2.11 1.78 -4.54
N ALA A 187 2.71 2.52 -5.49
CA ALA A 187 2.74 3.96 -5.53
C ALA A 187 2.26 4.49 -6.89
N THR A 188 1.82 5.75 -6.91
CA THR A 188 1.56 6.46 -8.18
C THR A 188 2.82 7.19 -8.65
N PHE A 189 2.90 7.47 -9.96
CA PHE A 189 3.94 8.34 -10.52
C PHE A 189 3.97 9.72 -9.85
N HIS A 190 2.80 10.34 -9.65
CA HIS A 190 2.66 11.68 -9.09
C HIS A 190 1.29 11.81 -8.41
N HIS A 191 1.17 12.66 -7.39
CA HIS A 191 -0.06 12.80 -6.58
C HIS A 191 -1.29 13.18 -7.42
N GLU A 192 -1.13 14.06 -8.42
CA GLU A 192 -2.21 14.41 -9.38
C GLU A 192 -2.60 13.27 -10.34
N ARG A 193 -1.86 12.17 -10.35
CA ARG A 193 -2.03 11.04 -11.26
C ARG A 193 -2.34 9.76 -10.49
N SER A 194 -2.93 9.89 -9.30
CA SER A 194 -3.39 8.77 -8.51
C SER A 194 -4.38 7.90 -9.29
N LEU A 195 -4.20 6.59 -9.21
CA LEU A 195 -5.05 5.59 -9.86
C LEU A 195 -5.97 4.87 -8.86
N ALA A 196 -5.78 5.10 -7.56
CA ALA A 196 -6.63 4.57 -6.50
C ALA A 196 -6.65 5.52 -5.29
N PRO A 197 -7.75 5.58 -4.51
CA PRO A 197 -7.85 6.47 -3.35
C PRO A 197 -6.73 6.24 -2.33
N GLY A 198 -6.11 7.35 -1.87
CA GLY A 198 -5.06 7.33 -0.85
C GLY A 198 -3.70 6.78 -1.31
N GLN A 199 -3.43 6.69 -2.61
CA GLN A 199 -2.09 6.34 -3.10
C GLN A 199 -1.08 7.44 -2.79
N LEU A 200 0.08 7.02 -2.28
CA LEU A 200 1.27 7.85 -2.14
C LEU A 200 2.03 7.85 -3.46
N SER A 201 2.67 8.97 -3.78
CA SER A 201 3.57 9.04 -4.94
C SER A 201 4.88 8.30 -4.68
N PHE A 202 5.54 7.89 -5.77
CA PHE A 202 6.87 7.27 -5.70
C PHE A 202 7.87 8.17 -4.97
N GLN A 203 7.81 9.48 -5.22
CA GLN A 203 8.65 10.45 -4.55
C GLN A 203 8.40 10.49 -3.04
N GLU A 204 7.15 10.45 -2.58
CA GLU A 204 6.84 10.41 -1.13
C GLU A 204 7.33 9.12 -0.48
N MET A 205 7.06 7.97 -1.11
CA MET A 205 7.49 6.66 -0.61
C MET A 205 9.01 6.58 -0.46
N ASN A 206 9.75 7.11 -1.43
CA ASN A 206 11.20 7.12 -1.41
C ASN A 206 11.76 8.24 -0.50
N SER A 207 11.33 9.48 -0.71
CA SER A 207 11.96 10.67 -0.11
C SER A 207 11.50 10.96 1.29
N ILE A 208 10.23 10.69 1.63
CA ILE A 208 9.70 10.90 2.98
C ILE A 208 9.90 9.63 3.79
N TYR A 209 9.32 8.51 3.34
CA TYR A 209 9.26 7.29 4.15
C TYR A 209 10.49 6.39 4.06
N ASN A 210 11.43 6.66 3.13
CA ASN A 210 12.60 5.81 2.91
C ASN A 210 12.22 4.33 2.76
N TYR A 211 11.15 4.06 2.01
CA TYR A 211 10.43 2.79 2.07
C TYR A 211 11.32 1.56 1.85
N ASP A 212 12.31 1.64 0.95
CA ASP A 212 13.19 0.51 0.67
C ASP A 212 14.13 0.14 1.83
N ALA A 213 14.29 1.01 2.84
CA ALA A 213 15.01 0.69 4.07
C ALA A 213 14.11 0.06 5.15
N ILE A 214 12.78 0.13 5.01
CA ILE A 214 11.83 -0.44 5.98
C ILE A 214 11.91 -1.97 5.92
N ASN A 215 12.09 -2.58 7.09
CA ASN A 215 12.19 -4.03 7.28
C ASN A 215 11.43 -4.48 8.54
N ALA A 216 11.48 -5.77 8.85
CA ALA A 216 10.76 -6.36 9.98
C ALA A 216 11.12 -5.71 11.33
N ASP A 217 12.37 -5.28 11.49
CA ASP A 217 12.91 -4.71 12.73
C ASP A 217 12.69 -3.19 12.84
N THR A 218 12.22 -2.52 11.79
CA THR A 218 11.98 -1.07 11.81
C THR A 218 10.97 -0.70 12.90
N GLU A 219 11.35 0.19 13.81
CA GLU A 219 10.44 0.70 14.84
C GLU A 219 9.44 1.68 14.22
N VAL A 220 8.17 1.59 14.63
CA VAL A 220 7.12 2.46 14.09
C VAL A 220 6.83 3.59 15.09
N PHE A 221 6.85 4.82 14.59
CA PHE A 221 6.37 6.00 15.27
C PHE A 221 5.27 6.62 14.42
N GLY A 222 4.51 7.56 14.98
CA GLY A 222 3.53 8.23 14.15
C GLY A 222 2.83 9.41 14.79
N VAL A 223 1.89 9.96 14.05
CA VAL A 223 1.01 11.03 14.50
C VAL A 223 -0.43 10.58 14.36
N ILE A 224 -1.24 10.78 15.40
CA ILE A 224 -2.69 10.55 15.37
C ILE A 224 -3.43 11.88 15.25
N ALA A 225 -4.35 11.97 14.29
CA ALA A 225 -5.17 13.14 14.03
C ALA A 225 -6.49 12.78 13.33
N ASP A 226 -7.44 13.70 13.35
CA ASP A 226 -8.55 13.72 12.37
C ASP A 226 -9.05 15.17 12.16
N PRO A 227 -8.83 15.79 10.98
CA PRO A 227 -8.14 15.26 9.79
C PRO A 227 -6.61 15.16 9.94
N ILE A 228 -5.95 14.35 9.10
CA ILE A 228 -4.50 14.09 9.18
C ILE A 228 -3.66 14.74 8.07
N GLY A 229 -4.25 15.06 6.91
CA GLY A 229 -3.52 15.42 5.69
C GLY A 229 -2.57 16.64 5.75
N HIS A 230 -2.61 17.47 6.79
CA HIS A 230 -1.73 18.64 6.93
C HIS A 230 -0.51 18.42 7.85
N SER A 231 -0.33 17.21 8.39
CA SER A 231 0.77 16.98 9.32
C SER A 231 2.12 16.92 8.60
N LEU A 232 3.02 17.84 8.96
CA LEU A 232 4.42 17.82 8.52
C LEU A 232 5.30 16.89 9.36
N SER A 233 4.76 16.30 10.45
CA SER A 233 5.52 15.42 11.36
C SER A 233 6.19 14.25 10.64
N PRO A 234 5.56 13.54 9.68
CA PRO A 234 6.23 12.50 8.92
C PRO A 234 7.46 12.99 8.15
N MET A 235 7.41 14.20 7.56
CA MET A 235 8.56 14.76 6.85
C MET A 235 9.72 15.05 7.81
N ILE A 236 9.43 15.67 8.94
CA ILE A 236 10.44 16.09 9.92
C ILE A 236 11.10 14.87 10.57
N HIS A 237 10.30 13.95 11.10
CA HIS A 237 10.83 12.82 11.87
C HIS A 237 11.53 11.80 10.98
N ASN A 238 11.01 11.48 9.79
CA ASN A 238 11.72 10.54 8.91
C ASN A 238 13.03 11.13 8.37
N ALA A 239 13.09 12.43 8.11
CA ALA A 239 14.34 13.09 7.74
C ALA A 239 15.37 13.00 8.88
N ALA A 240 14.95 13.23 10.12
CA ALA A 240 15.81 13.10 11.29
C ALA A 240 16.27 11.64 11.50
N PHE A 241 15.35 10.66 11.46
CA PHE A 241 15.69 9.24 11.59
C PHE A 241 16.72 8.81 10.54
N ARG A 242 16.54 9.25 9.29
CA ARG A 242 17.50 8.96 8.21
C ARG A 242 18.86 9.62 8.46
N HIS A 243 18.88 10.89 8.84
CA HIS A 243 20.11 11.62 9.12
C HIS A 243 20.95 10.95 10.20
N PHE A 244 20.30 10.43 11.25
CA PHE A 244 20.96 9.73 12.36
C PHE A 244 21.09 8.21 12.16
N GLY A 245 20.74 7.68 10.98
CA GLY A 245 20.87 6.24 10.69
C GLY A 245 19.99 5.33 11.57
N MET A 246 18.86 5.83 12.06
CA MET A 246 17.96 5.07 12.93
C MET A 246 16.99 4.22 12.10
N ASN A 247 16.88 2.92 12.42
CA ASN A 247 15.92 2.01 11.78
C ASN A 247 14.49 2.27 12.29
N LYS A 248 13.93 3.44 11.95
CA LYS A 248 12.64 3.93 12.42
C LYS A 248 11.86 4.55 11.27
N VAL A 249 10.53 4.43 11.32
CA VAL A 249 9.64 5.10 10.38
C VAL A 249 8.55 5.84 11.15
N TYR A 250 8.22 7.05 10.71
CA TYR A 250 7.17 7.89 11.26
C TYR A 250 5.98 7.95 10.30
N VAL A 251 4.81 7.51 10.73
CA VAL A 251 3.63 7.25 9.89
C VAL A 251 2.45 8.13 10.30
N PRO A 252 1.68 8.70 9.34
CA PRO A 252 0.41 9.35 9.64
C PRO A 252 -0.69 8.31 9.90
N PHE A 253 -1.39 8.47 11.02
CA PHE A 253 -2.58 7.68 11.37
C PHE A 253 -3.79 8.61 11.46
N ARG A 254 -4.73 8.48 10.52
CA ARG A 254 -6.05 9.10 10.67
C ARG A 254 -6.87 8.28 11.65
N VAL A 255 -7.24 8.88 12.78
CA VAL A 255 -7.97 8.18 13.85
C VAL A 255 -9.21 8.99 14.18
N PRO A 256 -10.42 8.58 13.76
CA PRO A 256 -11.65 9.18 14.27
C PRO A 256 -11.77 9.06 15.79
N ARG A 257 -12.47 10.00 16.46
CA ARG A 257 -12.57 10.04 17.93
C ARG A 257 -13.12 8.74 18.51
N GLU A 258 -14.08 8.15 17.81
CA GLU A 258 -14.86 6.98 18.22
C GLU A 258 -14.01 5.70 18.26
N VAL A 259 -12.86 5.70 17.59
CA VAL A 259 -11.98 4.52 17.47
C VAL A 259 -10.62 4.72 18.13
N LEU A 260 -10.43 5.80 18.90
CA LEU A 260 -9.16 6.11 19.55
C LEU A 260 -8.69 4.98 20.49
N GLU A 261 -9.59 4.47 21.34
CA GLU A 261 -9.28 3.38 22.27
C GLU A 261 -8.86 2.10 21.54
N THR A 262 -9.65 1.68 20.55
CA THR A 262 -9.34 0.52 19.71
C THR A 262 -8.00 0.69 18.97
N PHE A 263 -7.69 1.89 18.49
CA PHE A 263 -6.42 2.19 17.83
C PHE A 263 -5.23 2.06 18.80
N LEU A 264 -5.33 2.63 20.01
CA LEU A 264 -4.26 2.53 21.01
C LEU A 264 -4.03 1.08 21.45
N ALA A 265 -5.10 0.31 21.63
CA ALA A 265 -4.99 -1.12 21.94
C ALA A 265 -4.25 -1.92 20.84
N GLY A 266 -4.43 -1.56 19.57
CA GLY A 266 -3.76 -2.20 18.44
C GLY A 266 -2.34 -1.69 18.13
N CYS A 267 -1.85 -0.67 18.82
CA CYS A 267 -0.52 -0.10 18.57
C CYS A 267 0.62 -1.12 18.78
N GLY A 268 0.46 -2.01 19.77
CA GLY A 268 1.42 -3.09 20.03
C GLY A 268 1.59 -4.03 18.84
N ASP A 269 0.48 -4.46 18.23
CA ASP A 269 0.49 -5.35 17.06
C ASP A 269 1.18 -4.71 15.83
N MET A 270 1.04 -3.39 15.71
CA MET A 270 1.73 -2.59 14.69
C MET A 270 3.22 -2.39 14.96
N GLY A 271 3.69 -2.66 16.18
CA GLY A 271 5.05 -2.34 16.61
C GLY A 271 5.25 -0.83 16.80
N VAL A 272 4.18 -0.09 17.14
CA VAL A 272 4.26 1.35 17.43
C VAL A 272 4.94 1.56 18.78
N LYS A 273 5.97 2.41 18.80
CA LYS A 273 6.78 2.75 19.97
C LYS A 273 6.50 4.15 20.52
N GLY A 274 5.93 5.03 19.72
CA GLY A 274 5.50 6.35 20.19
C GLY A 274 4.63 7.08 19.19
N LEU A 275 3.79 7.97 19.72
CA LEU A 275 2.85 8.77 18.96
C LEU A 275 2.95 10.24 19.33
N SER A 276 2.88 11.11 18.34
CA SER A 276 2.44 12.49 18.55
C SER A 276 0.91 12.54 18.46
N VAL A 277 0.29 13.24 19.40
CA VAL A 277 -1.17 13.37 19.49
C VAL A 277 -1.55 14.79 19.11
N THR A 278 -2.39 14.93 18.09
CA THR A 278 -2.94 16.23 17.68
C THR A 278 -4.46 16.27 17.78
N ILE A 279 -5.06 17.38 17.36
CA ILE A 279 -6.50 17.57 17.31
C ILE A 279 -7.15 16.37 16.59
N PRO A 280 -8.23 15.79 17.14
CA PRO A 280 -8.95 16.21 18.35
C PRO A 280 -8.58 15.46 19.65
N HIS A 281 -7.49 14.71 19.68
CA HIS A 281 -7.29 13.62 20.66
C HIS A 281 -6.54 14.01 21.93
N LYS A 282 -6.00 15.22 22.01
CA LYS A 282 -5.07 15.62 23.08
C LYS A 282 -5.64 15.46 24.50
N GLU A 283 -6.94 15.69 24.67
CA GLU A 283 -7.63 15.55 25.97
C GLU A 283 -8.15 14.11 26.20
N SER A 284 -8.75 13.51 25.16
CA SER A 284 -9.38 12.18 25.28
C SER A 284 -8.35 11.07 25.48
N VAL A 285 -7.14 11.21 24.92
CA VAL A 285 -6.08 10.20 25.04
C VAL A 285 -5.68 9.94 26.49
N ILE A 286 -5.71 10.96 27.35
CA ILE A 286 -5.26 10.88 28.76
C ILE A 286 -5.98 9.77 29.53
N ARG A 287 -7.28 9.59 29.26
CA ARG A 287 -8.11 8.58 29.95
C ARG A 287 -7.74 7.14 29.57
N LEU A 288 -6.95 6.97 28.52
CA LEU A 288 -6.57 5.69 27.94
C LEU A 288 -5.09 5.34 28.23
N LEU A 289 -4.34 6.24 28.88
CA LEU A 289 -2.93 6.02 29.23
C LEU A 289 -2.78 5.34 30.59
N ASN A 290 -1.78 4.47 30.74
CA ASN A 290 -1.51 3.79 32.00
C ASN A 290 -0.84 4.72 33.02
N LYS A 291 0.04 5.62 32.56
CA LYS A 291 0.66 6.67 33.37
C LYS A 291 0.56 8.00 32.64
N ILE A 292 0.65 9.09 33.40
CA ILE A 292 0.70 10.45 32.87
C ILE A 292 1.70 11.27 33.68
N ASP A 293 2.46 12.13 32.99
CA ASP A 293 3.37 13.07 33.63
C ASP A 293 2.61 14.12 34.47
N GLY A 294 3.26 14.70 35.48
CA GLY A 294 2.72 15.82 36.26
C GLY A 294 2.33 17.02 35.40
N ALA A 295 3.10 17.33 34.35
CA ALA A 295 2.77 18.39 33.39
C ALA A 295 1.47 18.08 32.62
N VAL A 296 1.29 16.83 32.17
CA VAL A 296 0.06 16.40 31.50
C VAL A 296 -1.14 16.49 32.44
N ARG A 297 -0.97 16.11 33.71
CA ARG A 297 -2.02 16.22 34.73
C ARG A 297 -2.41 17.68 35.01
N ALA A 298 -1.43 18.60 35.02
CA ALA A 298 -1.69 20.02 35.25
C ALA A 298 -2.35 20.71 34.05
N VAL A 299 -1.94 20.35 32.83
CA VAL A 299 -2.46 20.94 31.59
C VAL A 299 -3.79 20.34 31.16
N GLY A 300 -4.02 19.05 31.45
CA GLY A 300 -5.21 18.32 31.00
C GLY A 300 -5.16 17.91 29.52
N ALA A 301 -3.98 17.96 28.89
CA ALA A 301 -3.79 17.53 27.50
C ALA A 301 -2.42 16.85 27.31
N ALA A 302 -2.37 15.79 26.49
CA ALA A 302 -1.14 15.11 26.08
C ALA A 302 -0.93 15.24 24.56
N ASN A 303 0.30 15.56 24.14
CA ASN A 303 0.70 15.62 22.74
C ASN A 303 1.71 14.53 22.35
N THR A 304 2.14 13.72 23.31
CA THR A 304 3.12 12.65 23.13
C THR A 304 2.67 11.46 23.96
N VAL A 305 2.72 10.27 23.36
CA VAL A 305 2.50 8.98 24.00
C VAL A 305 3.69 8.11 23.70
N VAL A 306 4.22 7.43 24.71
CA VAL A 306 5.33 6.48 24.56
C VAL A 306 4.86 5.10 25.00
N PHE A 307 5.29 4.06 24.28
CA PHE A 307 4.99 2.67 24.63
C PHE A 307 6.26 1.97 25.16
N GLU A 308 6.31 1.72 26.47
CA GLU A 308 7.42 1.03 27.16
C GLU A 308 6.90 -0.27 27.80
N ASP A 309 7.53 -1.41 27.53
CA ASP A 309 7.18 -2.72 28.11
C ASP A 309 5.67 -3.07 28.06
N GLY A 310 4.99 -2.63 26.99
CA GLY A 310 3.54 -2.84 26.81
C GLY A 310 2.65 -1.87 27.60
N GLN A 311 3.23 -0.90 28.31
CA GLN A 311 2.52 0.19 28.98
C GLN A 311 2.54 1.46 28.13
N SER A 312 1.42 2.18 28.09
CA SER A 312 1.33 3.51 27.51
C SER A 312 1.60 4.58 28.59
N LEU A 313 2.53 5.48 28.29
CA LEU A 313 3.01 6.58 29.14
C LEU A 313 2.71 7.95 28.52
#